data_AF-A0A0Q2Z006-F1
#
_entry.id   AF-A0A0Q2Z006-F1
#
_cell.length_a   1.000
_cell.length_b   1.000
_cell.length_c   1.000
_cell.angle_alpha   90.00
_cell.angle_beta   90.00
_cell.angle_gamma   90.00
#
_symmetry.space_group_name_H-M   'P 1'
#
loop_
_entity.id
_entity.type
_entity.pdbx_description
1 polymer ?
#
loop_
_entity_poly.entity_id
_entity_poly.type
_entity_poly.pdbx_seq_one_letter_code
_entity_poly.pdbx_strand_id
1 'polypeptide(L)'
;MSRPVETWTPDLVREAIVEAMRWQARVPSKDGPRGISSGMPAIQMDIEDRLAEGWDSVVPVDELEAAAPIPVTPEDVSRYYEALCWPSEYLTKGGMRDPDMARAVSAACLAEAADRSFAKMLEKLGLSRSRGHALRDRGLAIISVRLSEKGVPLWQG
;
A
#
# COMPACT_ATOMS: atom_id res chain seq x y z
N MET A 1 27.41 9.09 24.07
CA MET A 1 27.25 8.69 22.65
C MET A 1 25.82 9.02 22.26
N SER A 2 25.60 10.04 21.42
CA SER A 2 24.23 10.40 20.99
C SER A 2 23.68 9.28 20.12
N ARG A 3 22.46 8.80 20.39
CA ARG A 3 21.72 7.96 19.45
C ARG A 3 21.64 8.72 18.12
N PRO A 4 21.82 8.07 16.95
CA PRO A 4 21.54 8.72 15.67
C PRO A 4 20.11 9.24 15.72
N VAL A 5 19.90 10.50 15.33
CA VAL A 5 18.55 11.07 15.24
C VAL A 5 17.82 10.30 14.15
N GLU A 6 16.91 9.44 14.57
CA GLU A 6 16.01 8.70 13.71
C GLU A 6 15.19 9.73 12.89
N THR A 7 15.60 9.95 11.63
CA THR A 7 15.07 11.00 10.75
C THR A 7 14.30 10.36 9.59
N TRP A 8 13.15 10.93 9.26
CA TRP A 8 12.39 10.48 8.09
C TRP A 8 13.15 10.75 6.79
N THR A 9 13.25 9.74 5.95
CA THR A 9 13.78 9.85 4.57
C THR A 9 12.64 9.73 3.55
N PRO A 10 12.82 10.25 2.32
CA PRO A 10 11.84 10.05 1.24
C PRO A 10 11.51 8.58 0.98
N ASP A 11 12.50 7.70 1.15
CA ASP A 11 12.35 6.25 0.96
C ASP A 11 11.49 5.62 2.05
N LEU A 12 11.72 5.97 3.33
CA LEU A 12 10.89 5.50 4.44
C LEU A 12 9.44 6.00 4.30
N VAL A 13 9.24 7.24 3.85
CA VAL A 13 7.89 7.77 3.58
C VAL A 13 7.20 6.98 2.48
N ARG A 14 7.90 6.68 1.38
CA ARG A 14 7.36 5.85 0.30
C ARG A 14 6.94 4.49 0.84
N GLU A 15 7.83 3.80 1.57
CA GLU A 15 7.57 2.47 2.13
C GLU A 15 6.34 2.47 3.04
N ALA A 16 6.24 3.44 3.94
CA ALA A 16 5.09 3.61 4.82
C ALA A 16 3.77 3.75 4.06
N ILE A 17 3.74 4.63 3.04
CA ILE A 17 2.53 4.85 2.23
C ILE A 17 2.18 3.60 1.41
N VAL A 18 3.19 2.95 0.80
CA VAL A 18 2.99 1.72 0.01
C VAL A 18 2.44 0.60 0.88
N GLU A 19 2.99 0.41 2.08
CA GLU A 19 2.51 -0.59 3.03
C GLU A 19 1.08 -0.28 3.47
N ALA A 20 0.76 0.97 3.79
CA ALA A 20 -0.59 1.40 4.14
C ALA A 20 -1.60 1.15 3.00
N MET A 21 -1.20 1.36 1.74
CA MET A 21 -2.04 1.05 0.57
C MET A 21 -2.23 -0.45 0.38
N ARG A 22 -1.20 -1.26 0.61
CA ARG A 22 -1.30 -2.73 0.60
C ARG A 22 -2.22 -3.24 1.70
N TRP A 23 -2.09 -2.68 2.90
CA TRP A 23 -3.01 -2.94 4.01
C TRP A 23 -4.45 -2.60 3.63
N GLN A 24 -4.69 -1.39 3.09
CA GLN A 24 -6.02 -0.95 2.68
C GLN A 24 -6.67 -1.90 1.66
N ALA A 25 -5.89 -2.44 0.72
CA ALA A 25 -6.38 -3.40 -0.27
C ALA A 25 -6.77 -4.77 0.32
N ARG A 26 -6.20 -5.15 1.46
CA ARG A 26 -6.47 -6.42 2.16
C ARG A 26 -7.64 -6.31 3.14
N VAL A 27 -7.92 -5.12 3.66
CA VAL A 27 -9.03 -4.92 4.60
C VAL A 27 -10.36 -5.12 3.87
N PRO A 28 -11.22 -6.05 4.32
CA PRO A 28 -12.56 -6.19 3.76
C PRO A 28 -13.35 -4.90 4.03
N SER A 29 -13.76 -4.20 2.97
CA SER A 29 -14.65 -3.05 3.10
C SER A 29 -16.00 -3.50 3.65
N LYS A 30 -16.44 -2.89 4.75
CA LYS A 30 -17.71 -3.19 5.40
C LYS A 30 -18.93 -2.83 4.53
N ASP A 31 -18.80 -1.84 3.63
CA ASP A 31 -19.95 -1.17 2.98
C ASP A 31 -19.78 -0.88 1.47
N GLY A 32 -19.24 -1.81 0.67
CA GLY A 32 -19.18 -1.64 -0.79
C GLY A 32 -19.67 -2.88 -1.53
N PRO A 33 -20.42 -2.76 -2.65
CA PRO A 33 -20.70 -3.92 -3.48
C PRO A 33 -19.36 -4.49 -3.93
N ARG A 34 -19.01 -5.68 -3.43
CA ARG A 34 -18.03 -6.54 -4.10
C ARG A 34 -18.55 -6.66 -5.53
N GLY A 35 -17.85 -6.04 -6.49
CA GLY A 35 -18.03 -6.40 -7.90
C GLY A 35 -18.01 -7.91 -7.99
N ILE A 36 -18.87 -8.49 -8.83
CA ILE A 36 -19.11 -9.93 -8.92
C ILE A 36 -17.77 -10.66 -9.13
N SER A 37 -17.09 -11.01 -8.04
CA SER A 37 -16.04 -12.02 -8.04
C SER A 37 -16.79 -13.33 -7.99
N SER A 38 -16.52 -14.22 -8.92
CA SER A 38 -17.16 -15.54 -9.00
C SER A 38 -17.26 -16.15 -7.61
N GLY A 39 -18.46 -16.09 -7.02
CA GLY A 39 -18.80 -16.75 -5.75
C GLY A 39 -18.97 -18.24 -5.96
N MET A 40 -18.23 -18.82 -6.90
CA MET A 40 -18.10 -20.26 -7.02
C MET A 40 -17.22 -20.67 -5.85
N PRO A 41 -17.74 -21.43 -4.86
CA PRO A 41 -16.85 -22.09 -3.93
C PRO A 41 -15.85 -22.89 -4.76
N ALA A 42 -14.57 -22.80 -4.40
CA ALA A 42 -13.62 -23.76 -4.92
C ALA A 42 -14.20 -25.14 -4.60
N ILE A 43 -14.48 -25.95 -5.62
CA ILE A 43 -14.89 -27.34 -5.43
C ILE A 43 -13.69 -28.01 -4.77
N GLN A 44 -13.72 -28.10 -3.44
CA GLN A 44 -12.76 -28.88 -2.68
C GLN A 44 -13.22 -30.32 -2.79
N MET A 45 -12.66 -31.05 -3.75
CA MET A 45 -12.76 -32.51 -3.74
C MET A 45 -11.88 -33.04 -2.62
N ASP A 46 -12.45 -33.94 -1.82
CA ASP A 46 -11.70 -34.69 -0.84
C ASP A 46 -10.64 -35.55 -1.56
N ILE A 47 -9.57 -35.89 -0.84
CA ILE A 47 -8.52 -36.80 -1.29
C ILE A 47 -9.15 -38.15 -1.69
N GLU A 48 -10.16 -38.61 -0.96
CA GLU A 48 -10.89 -39.85 -1.27
C GLU A 48 -11.60 -39.79 -2.63
N ASP A 49 -12.26 -38.68 -2.96
CA ASP A 49 -12.93 -38.48 -4.26
C ASP A 49 -11.93 -38.38 -5.42
N ARG A 50 -10.76 -37.76 -5.19
CA ARG A 50 -9.68 -37.67 -6.19
C ARG A 50 -9.08 -39.04 -6.53
N LEU A 51 -8.89 -39.87 -5.51
CA LEU A 51 -8.40 -41.25 -5.67
C LEU A 51 -9.42 -42.12 -6.42
N ALA A 52 -10.72 -41.93 -6.17
CA ALA A 52 -11.78 -42.64 -6.88
C ALA A 52 -11.86 -42.29 -8.37
N GLU A 53 -11.53 -41.06 -8.75
CA GLU A 53 -11.49 -40.59 -10.14
C GLU A 53 -10.16 -40.86 -10.87
N GLY A 54 -9.21 -41.56 -10.24
CA GLY A 54 -7.95 -41.98 -10.87
C GLY A 54 -6.93 -40.87 -11.07
N TRP A 55 -7.02 -39.79 -10.29
CA TRP A 55 -6.01 -38.73 -10.28
C TRP A 55 -4.83 -39.19 -9.41
N ASP A 56 -3.63 -39.22 -10.01
CA ASP A 56 -2.41 -39.67 -9.34
C ASP A 56 -2.06 -38.75 -8.16
N SER A 57 -1.65 -39.33 -7.03
CA SER A 57 -1.54 -38.67 -5.72
C SER A 57 -0.37 -37.69 -5.65
N VAL A 58 -0.49 -36.54 -6.31
CA VAL A 58 0.38 -35.40 -6.02
C VAL A 58 -0.30 -34.60 -4.93
N VAL A 59 0.17 -34.78 -3.68
CA VAL A 59 -0.19 -33.90 -2.56
C VAL A 59 0.14 -32.47 -2.98
N PRO A 60 -0.83 -31.54 -3.03
CA PRO A 60 -0.51 -30.15 -3.32
C PRO A 60 0.44 -29.64 -2.24
N VAL A 61 1.63 -29.18 -2.63
CA VAL A 61 2.60 -28.50 -1.75
C VAL A 61 2.12 -27.06 -1.50
N ASP A 62 0.84 -26.90 -1.17
CA ASP A 62 0.18 -25.62 -0.85
C ASP A 62 -0.67 -25.73 0.43
N GLU A 63 -0.48 -26.78 1.23
CA GLU A 63 -0.79 -26.76 2.67
C GLU A 63 0.39 -26.16 3.47
N LEU A 64 1.12 -25.21 2.88
CA LEU A 64 1.79 -24.20 3.70
C LEU A 64 0.67 -23.40 4.33
N GLU A 65 0.33 -23.74 5.58
CA GLU A 65 -0.50 -22.96 6.49
C GLU A 65 -0.37 -21.48 6.12
N ALA A 66 -1.38 -20.93 5.45
CA ALA A 66 -1.43 -19.50 5.23
C ALA A 66 -1.52 -18.91 6.64
N ALA A 67 -0.36 -18.49 7.18
CA ALA A 67 -0.25 -17.98 8.53
C ALA A 67 -1.41 -17.01 8.73
N ALA A 68 -2.27 -17.34 9.70
CA ALA A 68 -3.48 -16.56 9.93
C ALA A 68 -3.06 -15.08 10.03
N PRO A 69 -3.68 -14.19 9.23
CA PRO A 69 -3.25 -12.80 9.20
C PRO A 69 -3.28 -12.25 10.62
N ILE A 70 -2.12 -11.77 11.10
CA ILE A 70 -1.99 -11.19 12.43
C ILE A 70 -3.08 -10.10 12.55
N PRO A 71 -3.96 -10.16 13.57
CA PRO A 71 -5.00 -9.16 13.73
C PRO A 71 -4.32 -7.80 13.95
N VAL A 72 -4.55 -6.89 13.00
CA VAL A 72 -4.01 -5.52 13.03
C VAL A 72 -4.54 -4.82 14.28
N THR A 73 -3.64 -4.27 15.09
CA THR A 73 -4.04 -3.56 16.32
C THR A 73 -4.72 -2.22 15.98
N PRO A 74 -5.55 -1.64 16.85
CA PRO A 74 -6.10 -0.30 16.62
C PRO A 74 -5.02 0.77 16.36
N GLU A 75 -3.86 0.64 17.01
CA GLU A 75 -2.72 1.54 16.81
C GLU A 75 -2.15 1.43 15.39
N ASP A 76 -2.03 0.21 14.87
CA ASP A 76 -1.60 -0.02 13.49
C ASP A 76 -2.61 0.56 12.49
N VAL A 77 -3.92 0.41 12.74
CA VAL A 77 -4.97 1.00 11.88
C VAL A 77 -4.85 2.52 11.83
N SER A 78 -4.69 3.17 12.98
CA SER A 78 -4.49 4.62 13.06
C SER A 78 -3.23 5.05 12.31
N ARG A 79 -2.12 4.33 12.49
CA ARG A 79 -0.85 4.61 11.82
C ARG A 79 -0.95 4.47 10.29
N TYR A 80 -1.58 3.40 9.79
CA TYR A 80 -1.83 3.23 8.35
C TYR A 80 -2.74 4.32 7.80
N TYR A 81 -3.80 4.69 8.53
CA TYR A 81 -4.70 5.75 8.10
C TYR A 81 -3.98 7.11 8.01
N GLU A 82 -3.16 7.45 8.99
CA GLU A 82 -2.33 8.66 8.96
C GLU A 82 -1.41 8.66 7.74
N ALA A 83 -0.71 7.56 7.46
CA ALA A 83 0.17 7.43 6.30
C ALA A 83 -0.56 7.69 4.98
N LEU A 84 -1.79 7.17 4.83
CA LEU A 84 -2.62 7.41 3.64
C LEU A 84 -3.02 8.89 3.49
N CYS A 85 -3.13 9.63 4.59
CA CYS A 85 -3.52 11.04 4.59
C CYS A 85 -2.35 12.00 4.30
N TRP A 86 -1.10 11.62 4.56
CA TRP A 86 0.08 12.50 4.45
C TRP A 86 0.21 13.24 3.13
N PRO A 87 0.04 12.63 1.93
CA PRO A 87 0.14 13.37 0.67
C PRO A 87 -0.88 14.51 0.59
N SER A 88 -2.10 14.29 1.08
CA SER A 88 -3.12 15.34 1.12
C SER A 88 -2.81 16.39 2.18
N GLU A 89 -2.39 15.97 3.37
CA GLU A 89 -2.16 16.89 4.50
C GLU A 89 -0.98 17.82 4.23
N TYR A 90 0.14 17.29 3.74
CA TYR A 90 1.38 18.06 3.65
C TYR A 90 1.60 18.76 2.31
N LEU A 91 0.93 18.31 1.24
CA LEU A 91 1.16 18.85 -0.11
C LEU A 91 -0.02 19.67 -0.66
N THR A 92 -1.20 19.56 -0.03
CA THR A 92 -2.39 20.33 -0.45
C THR A 92 -2.91 21.29 0.62
N LYS A 93 -2.64 21.01 1.91
CA LYS A 93 -3.01 21.91 3.02
C LYS A 93 -1.77 22.65 3.51
N GLY A 94 -1.95 23.93 3.87
CA GLY A 94 -0.91 24.78 4.45
C GLY A 94 0.16 25.26 3.47
N GLY A 95 0.09 26.53 3.05
CA GLY A 95 1.14 27.29 2.35
C GLY A 95 1.53 26.82 0.93
N MET A 96 1.76 25.52 0.75
CA MET A 96 2.05 24.87 -0.53
C MET A 96 0.78 24.17 -1.00
N ARG A 97 0.20 24.68 -2.09
CA ARG A 97 -0.99 24.11 -2.74
C ARG A 97 -0.60 23.56 -4.11
N ASP A 98 -0.06 22.34 -4.11
CA ASP A 98 0.23 21.63 -5.36
C ASP A 98 -0.53 20.29 -5.39
N PRO A 99 -1.79 20.29 -5.88
CA PRO A 99 -2.59 19.07 -5.96
C PRO A 99 -2.00 18.05 -6.94
N ASP A 100 -1.23 18.49 -7.95
CA ASP A 100 -0.56 17.57 -8.88
C ASP A 100 0.57 16.82 -8.18
N MET A 101 1.28 17.48 -7.25
CA MET A 101 2.30 16.84 -6.43
C MET A 101 1.72 15.74 -5.55
N ALA A 102 0.62 16.03 -4.85
CA ALA A 102 -0.09 15.04 -4.04
C ALA A 102 -0.55 13.86 -4.90
N ARG A 103 -1.14 14.13 -6.07
CA ARG A 103 -1.56 13.09 -7.02
C ARG A 103 -0.40 12.26 -7.53
N ALA A 104 0.75 12.88 -7.84
CA ALA A 104 1.92 12.17 -8.33
C ALA A 104 2.51 11.23 -7.26
N VAL A 105 2.61 11.68 -6.01
CA VAL A 105 3.05 10.83 -4.88
C VAL A 105 2.08 9.66 -4.67
N SER A 106 0.78 9.95 -4.54
CA SER A 106 -0.23 8.90 -4.33
C SER A 106 -0.29 7.92 -5.50
N ALA A 107 -0.18 8.39 -6.75
CA ALA A 107 -0.14 7.53 -7.93
C ALA A 107 1.10 6.66 -7.95
N ALA A 108 2.28 7.18 -7.59
CA ALA A 108 3.50 6.38 -7.53
C ALA A 108 3.39 5.27 -6.48
N CYS A 109 2.97 5.60 -5.26
CA CYS A 109 2.84 4.60 -4.19
C CYS A 109 1.76 3.57 -4.51
N LEU A 110 0.64 3.99 -5.11
CA LEU A 110 -0.41 3.07 -5.56
C LEU A 110 0.09 2.14 -6.66
N ALA A 111 0.98 2.63 -7.53
CA ALA A 111 1.57 1.84 -8.61
C ALA A 111 2.35 0.67 -8.02
N GLU A 112 3.18 0.97 -7.04
CA GLU A 112 4.04 0.01 -6.36
C GLU A 112 3.26 -0.93 -5.44
N ALA A 113 2.22 -0.44 -4.77
CA ALA A 113 1.36 -1.25 -3.92
C ALA A 113 0.55 -2.28 -4.73
N ALA A 114 0.09 -1.91 -5.92
CA ALA A 114 -0.78 -2.72 -6.77
C ALA A 114 -0.09 -3.40 -7.96
N ASP A 115 1.24 -3.31 -8.04
CA ASP A 115 2.06 -3.79 -9.16
C ASP A 115 1.56 -3.29 -10.54
N ARG A 116 1.35 -1.97 -10.64
CA ARG A 116 0.84 -1.27 -11.83
C ARG A 116 1.87 -0.30 -12.39
N SER A 117 1.71 0.05 -13.66
CA SER A 117 2.57 1.06 -14.30
C SER A 117 2.27 2.47 -13.80
N PHE A 118 3.26 3.10 -13.14
CA PHE A 118 3.21 4.50 -12.75
C PHE A 118 3.01 5.44 -13.97
N ALA A 119 3.70 5.16 -15.08
CA ALA A 119 3.59 5.95 -16.31
C ALA A 119 2.15 5.99 -16.86
N LYS A 120 1.43 4.86 -16.85
CA LYS A 120 0.02 4.81 -17.27
C LYS A 120 -0.89 5.62 -16.33
N MET A 121 -0.55 5.71 -15.05
CA MET A 121 -1.32 6.53 -14.11
C MET A 121 -1.04 8.02 -14.28
N LEU A 122 0.20 8.41 -14.55
CA LEU A 122 0.53 9.80 -14.88
C LEU A 122 -0.22 10.28 -16.14
N GLU A 123 -0.32 9.44 -17.16
CA GLU A 123 -1.09 9.74 -18.37
C GLU A 123 -2.57 10.03 -18.06
N LYS A 124 -3.19 9.19 -17.22
CA LYS A 124 -4.58 9.40 -16.75
C LYS A 124 -4.75 10.69 -15.94
N LEU A 125 -3.68 11.15 -15.28
CA LEU A 125 -3.65 12.40 -14.54
C LEU A 125 -3.31 13.61 -15.41
N GLY A 126 -3.03 13.42 -16.71
CA GLY A 126 -2.61 14.50 -17.61
C GLY A 126 -1.19 15.01 -17.35
N LEU A 127 -0.34 14.21 -16.68
CA LEU A 127 1.03 14.57 -16.34
C LEU A 127 2.04 13.91 -17.27
N SER A 128 3.05 14.66 -17.70
CA SER A 128 4.20 14.09 -18.39
C SER A 128 5.05 13.24 -17.43
N ARG A 129 5.75 12.23 -17.95
CA ARG A 129 6.61 11.35 -17.12
C ARG A 129 7.65 12.15 -16.33
N SER A 130 8.40 13.02 -17.01
CA SER A 130 9.44 13.84 -16.37
C SER A 130 8.88 14.70 -15.23
N ARG A 131 7.76 15.41 -15.49
CA ARG A 131 7.09 16.20 -14.45
C ARG A 131 6.58 15.34 -13.30
N GLY A 132 5.96 14.19 -13.60
CA GLY A 132 5.44 13.28 -12.58
C GLY A 132 6.52 12.71 -11.65
N HIS A 133 7.67 12.31 -12.19
CA HIS A 133 8.82 11.89 -11.37
C HIS A 133 9.37 13.02 -10.51
N ALA A 134 9.56 14.22 -11.07
CA ALA A 134 10.03 15.37 -10.31
C ALA A 134 9.07 15.76 -9.18
N LEU A 135 7.76 15.72 -9.44
CA LEU A 135 6.73 15.97 -8.44
C LEU A 135 6.71 14.90 -7.35
N ARG A 136 6.83 13.62 -7.72
CA ARG A 136 6.93 12.51 -6.76
C ARG A 136 8.12 12.72 -5.81
N ASP A 137 9.31 12.94 -6.36
CA ASP A 137 10.55 13.02 -5.58
C ASP A 137 10.53 14.25 -4.64
N ARG A 138 10.06 15.38 -5.17
CA ARG A 138 9.88 16.60 -4.37
C ARG A 138 8.82 16.42 -3.28
N GLY A 139 7.70 15.78 -3.60
CA GLY A 139 6.62 15.53 -2.65
C GLY A 139 7.05 14.65 -1.49
N LEU A 140 7.76 13.55 -1.78
CA LEU A 140 8.31 12.66 -0.75
C LEU A 140 9.31 13.38 0.16
N ALA A 141 10.19 14.22 -0.41
CA ALA A 141 11.13 15.03 0.36
C ALA A 141 10.44 16.05 1.27
N ILE A 142 9.36 16.69 0.80
CA ILE A 142 8.60 17.62 1.64
C ILE A 142 7.94 16.86 2.79
N ILE A 143 7.28 15.74 2.51
CA ILE A 143 6.62 14.92 3.54
C ILE A 143 7.63 14.47 4.59
N SER A 144 8.82 13.99 4.18
CA SER A 144 9.83 13.51 5.14
C SER A 144 10.33 14.61 6.07
N VAL A 145 10.54 15.83 5.56
CA VAL A 145 10.89 16.99 6.39
C VAL A 145 9.76 17.31 7.37
N ARG A 146 8.51 17.35 6.90
CA ARG A 146 7.35 17.68 7.76
C ARG A 146 7.13 16.66 8.87
N LEU A 147 7.29 15.37 8.58
CA LEU A 147 7.17 14.31 9.58
C LEU A 147 8.28 14.41 10.63
N SER A 148 9.51 14.73 10.21
CA SER A 148 10.63 14.97 11.12
C SER A 148 10.40 16.21 12.00
N GLU A 149 9.94 17.32 11.43
CA GLU A 149 9.60 18.55 12.16
C GLU A 149 8.51 18.31 13.21
N LYS A 150 7.52 17.46 12.91
CA LYS A 150 6.43 17.08 13.82
C LYS A 150 6.83 16.01 14.85
N GLY A 151 8.02 15.42 14.74
CA GLY A 151 8.46 14.35 15.63
C GLY A 151 7.62 13.06 15.53
N VAL A 152 7.10 12.76 14.33
CA VAL A 152 6.34 11.51 14.10
C VAL A 152 7.30 10.32 14.24
N PRO A 153 6.97 9.28 15.04
CA PRO A 153 7.81 8.09 15.16
C PRO A 153 8.11 7.46 13.80
N LEU A 154 9.31 6.92 13.60
CA LEU A 154 9.68 6.27 12.34
C LEU A 154 8.80 5.06 12.06
N TRP A 155 8.62 4.80 10.76
CA TRP A 155 7.95 3.60 10.30
C TRP A 155 8.71 2.34 10.72
N GLN A 156 8.02 1.40 11.34
CA GLN A 156 8.51 0.06 11.63
C GLN A 156 7.60 -0.89 10.85
N GLY A 157 8.13 -1.41 9.74
CA GLY A 157 7.46 -2.41 8.89
C GLY A 157 7.73 -3.84 9.35
#